data_AF-A0A954PK10-F1
#
_entry.id   AF-A0A954PK10-F1
#
_cell.length_a   1.000
_cell.length_b   1.000
_cell.length_c   1.000
_cell.angle_alpha   90.00
_cell.angle_beta   90.00
_cell.angle_gamma   90.00
#
_symmetry.space_group_name_H-M   'P 1'
#
loop_
_entity.id
_entity.type
_entity.pdbx_description
1 polymer ?
#
loop_
_entity_poly.entity_id
_entity_poly.type
_entity_poly.pdbx_seq_one_letter_code
_entity_poly.pdbx_strand_id
1 'polypeptide(L)'
;MLRIGFLLLLCLACGRPLAAEQFPPAAPYVAGYTDQLSYEAGDEVALHLFSSAGSLAFQVVRTGPEDETVLEQAGIAAEVHPIPDRASSDGCQWPVAHRFTIPHDWRSGYYEVLLTSEDSQRPAKGKLFFVLRAGETTTSKILLQLSTNTYNAYTNWGGHSLYSYHDRDGLQGHRVSFDRPQNSQFANWELPFVRWAEEQGYAIDYAVNSDLEFRPEILQRYKLVLSVGHDEYWSSAMRDHLEAYIAQGGNVAFFSGNTCCWQVRSEDEGRALTCWKQAYNMDPLFRTDQQHLLTTAWGHHLVERPENQLTGVGFLWGGYHRS
;
A
#
# COMPACT_ATOMS: atom_id res chain seq x y z
N MET A 1 -27.91 -26.58 -32.17
CA MET A 1 -28.29 -26.04 -30.83
C MET A 1 -27.77 -27.01 -29.78
N LEU A 2 -26.65 -26.68 -29.14
CA LEU A 2 -26.20 -27.38 -27.93
C LEU A 2 -25.50 -26.33 -27.05
N ARG A 3 -26.16 -25.92 -25.97
CA ARG A 3 -25.59 -25.04 -24.94
C ARG A 3 -24.64 -25.88 -24.10
N ILE A 4 -23.34 -25.62 -24.19
CA ILE A 4 -22.35 -26.16 -23.26
C ILE A 4 -22.13 -25.07 -22.20
N GLY A 5 -22.58 -25.36 -20.97
CA GLY A 5 -22.36 -24.50 -19.81
C GLY A 5 -20.88 -24.43 -19.46
N PHE A 6 -20.39 -23.21 -19.25
CA PHE A 6 -19.05 -22.95 -18.73
C PHE A 6 -19.02 -23.29 -17.23
N LEU A 7 -18.16 -24.23 -16.85
CA LEU A 7 -17.75 -24.47 -15.47
C LEU A 7 -16.43 -23.73 -15.26
N LEU A 8 -16.41 -22.66 -14.47
CA LEU A 8 -15.16 -22.04 -14.00
C LEU A 8 -14.50 -23.00 -13.01
N LEU A 9 -13.27 -23.43 -13.30
CA LEU A 9 -12.45 -24.16 -12.34
C LEU A 9 -11.81 -23.15 -11.36
N LEU A 10 -12.23 -23.21 -10.10
CA LEU A 10 -11.56 -22.55 -8.98
C LEU A 10 -10.15 -23.13 -8.78
N CYS A 11 -9.12 -22.28 -8.80
CA CYS A 11 -7.91 -22.54 -8.04
C CYS A 11 -8.22 -22.33 -6.55
N LEU A 12 -8.64 -23.41 -5.88
CA LEU A 12 -8.71 -23.50 -4.43
C LEU A 12 -7.29 -23.48 -3.85
N ALA A 13 -6.76 -22.29 -3.59
CA ALA A 13 -5.91 -22.14 -2.42
C ALA A 13 -6.82 -22.38 -1.21
N CYS A 14 -6.54 -23.41 -0.40
CA CYS A 14 -7.22 -23.63 0.87
C CYS A 14 -6.86 -22.49 1.85
N GLY A 15 -7.48 -21.33 1.67
CA GLY A 15 -7.70 -20.31 2.67
C GLY A 15 -9.19 -20.10 2.78
N ARG A 16 -9.70 -19.80 3.98
CA ARG A 16 -11.12 -19.42 4.16
C ARG A 16 -11.49 -18.33 3.14
N PRO A 17 -12.72 -18.29 2.60
CA PRO A 17 -13.16 -17.13 1.83
C PRO A 17 -12.95 -15.89 2.70
N LEU A 18 -12.05 -14.99 2.26
CA LEU A 18 -11.84 -13.69 2.88
C LEU A 18 -13.09 -12.84 2.60
N ALA A 19 -14.11 -13.00 3.44
CA ALA A 19 -15.25 -12.07 3.47
C ALA A 19 -14.76 -10.69 3.90
N ALA A 20 -15.38 -9.62 3.38
CA ALA A 20 -15.04 -8.25 3.75
C ALA A 20 -15.13 -8.03 5.27
N GLU A 21 -14.10 -7.42 5.86
CA GLU A 21 -14.06 -7.07 7.28
C GLU A 21 -14.84 -5.77 7.50
N GLN A 22 -16.17 -5.88 7.62
CA GLN A 22 -17.05 -4.74 7.89
C GLN A 22 -17.55 -4.70 9.35
N PHE A 23 -17.69 -5.86 9.98
CA PHE A 23 -18.02 -5.94 11.39
C PHE A 23 -16.74 -6.15 12.19
N PRO A 24 -16.60 -5.50 13.36
CA PRO A 24 -15.53 -5.86 14.26
C PRO A 24 -15.56 -7.38 14.51
N PRO A 25 -14.40 -8.05 14.59
CA PRO A 25 -14.36 -9.47 14.92
C PRO A 25 -15.13 -9.77 16.21
N ALA A 26 -15.43 -11.05 16.47
CA ALA A 26 -15.82 -11.43 17.83
C ALA A 26 -14.71 -10.99 18.80
N ALA A 27 -15.08 -10.24 19.84
CA ALA A 27 -14.12 -9.73 20.80
C ALA A 27 -13.31 -10.90 21.43
N PRO A 28 -12.02 -10.68 21.75
CA PRO A 28 -11.32 -9.41 21.63
C PRO A 28 -10.70 -9.15 20.24
N TYR A 29 -10.59 -7.88 19.87
CA TYR A 29 -9.93 -7.43 18.63
C TYR A 29 -9.17 -6.12 18.85
N VAL A 30 -8.17 -5.89 18.00
CA VAL A 30 -7.41 -4.65 17.94
C VAL A 30 -7.03 -4.33 16.50
N ALA A 31 -7.12 -3.06 16.11
CA ALA A 31 -6.75 -2.57 14.79
C ALA A 31 -6.29 -1.12 14.89
N GLY A 32 -5.67 -0.63 13.82
CA GLY A 32 -5.34 0.78 13.71
C GLY A 32 -4.71 1.12 12.38
N TYR A 33 -4.46 2.41 12.19
CA TYR A 33 -3.74 2.97 11.05
C TYR A 33 -3.04 4.25 11.49
N THR A 34 -2.15 4.73 10.63
CA THR A 34 -1.40 5.97 10.81
C THR A 34 -1.99 7.09 9.95
N ASP A 35 -1.80 8.33 10.38
CA ASP A 35 -2.21 9.54 9.65
C ASP A 35 -1.42 9.74 8.34
N GLN A 36 -0.26 9.12 8.21
CA GLN A 36 0.58 9.10 7.02
C GLN A 36 1.21 7.71 6.85
N LEU A 37 1.63 7.35 5.63
CA LEU A 37 2.37 6.10 5.41
C LEU A 37 3.88 6.29 5.37
N SER A 38 4.36 7.53 5.18
CA SER A 38 5.77 7.81 4.94
C SER A 38 6.20 9.04 5.73
N TYR A 39 7.17 8.83 6.61
CA TYR A 39 7.64 9.80 7.59
C TYR A 39 9.15 10.04 7.42
N GLU A 40 9.64 11.10 8.03
CA GLU A 40 11.06 11.39 8.26
C GLU A 40 11.37 11.46 9.76
N ALA A 41 12.65 11.38 10.10
CA ALA A 41 13.09 11.57 11.47
C ALA A 41 12.68 12.94 12.01
N GLY A 42 12.13 12.97 13.22
CA GLY A 42 11.56 14.17 13.84
C GLY A 42 10.07 14.38 13.54
N ASP A 43 9.48 13.65 12.58
CA ASP A 43 8.03 13.67 12.39
C ASP A 43 7.32 13.03 13.59
N GLU A 44 6.07 13.46 13.81
CA GLU A 44 5.17 12.84 14.78
C GLU A 44 4.26 11.83 14.08
N VAL A 45 4.28 10.59 14.55
CA VAL A 45 3.37 9.53 14.08
C VAL A 45 2.09 9.59 14.92
N ALA A 46 0.94 9.80 14.28
CA ALA A 46 -0.35 9.72 14.93
C ALA A 46 -0.98 8.35 14.71
N LEU A 47 -1.29 7.65 15.80
CA LEU A 47 -1.92 6.34 15.78
C LEU A 47 -3.42 6.48 16.03
N HIS A 48 -4.20 6.09 15.02
CA HIS A 48 -5.65 5.91 15.12
C HIS A 48 -5.92 4.47 15.53
N LEU A 49 -6.20 4.25 16.81
CA LEU A 49 -6.26 2.90 17.39
C LEU A 49 -7.67 2.54 17.83
N PHE A 50 -7.96 1.25 17.73
CA PHE A 50 -9.25 0.66 17.98
C PHE A 50 -9.05 -0.66 18.73
N SER A 51 -9.64 -0.79 19.93
CA SER A 51 -9.52 -2.00 20.76
C SER A 51 -10.83 -2.29 21.47
N SER A 52 -11.26 -3.56 21.44
CA SER A 52 -12.42 -4.00 22.25
C SER A 52 -12.11 -4.11 23.74
N ALA A 53 -10.83 -4.10 24.12
CA ALA A 53 -10.39 -4.24 25.51
C ALA A 53 -10.24 -2.87 26.23
N GLY A 54 -10.40 -1.75 25.52
CA GLY A 54 -10.28 -0.39 26.07
C GLY A 54 -8.83 0.08 26.28
N SER A 55 -7.88 -0.84 26.43
CA SER A 55 -6.44 -0.53 26.39
C SER A 55 -5.64 -1.53 25.56
N LEU A 56 -4.46 -1.11 25.15
CA LEU A 56 -3.51 -1.92 24.39
C LEU A 56 -2.06 -1.52 24.70
N ALA A 57 -1.15 -2.43 24.36
CA ALA A 57 0.27 -2.16 24.22
C ALA A 57 0.68 -2.24 22.75
N PHE A 58 1.73 -1.53 22.38
CA PHE A 58 2.34 -1.67 21.06
C PHE A 58 3.87 -1.73 21.12
N GLN A 59 4.43 -2.39 20.11
CA GLN A 59 5.85 -2.39 19.80
C GLN A 59 6.04 -1.84 18.39
N VAL A 60 7.01 -0.97 18.19
CA VAL A 60 7.45 -0.55 16.85
C VAL A 60 8.71 -1.34 16.51
N VAL A 61 8.65 -2.05 15.38
CA VAL A 61 9.69 -2.97 14.94
C VAL A 61 10.15 -2.56 13.55
N ARG A 62 11.46 -2.29 13.39
CA ARG A 62 12.05 -2.19 12.06
C ARG A 62 12.25 -3.61 11.51
N THR A 63 11.62 -3.91 10.39
CA THR A 63 11.72 -5.23 9.74
C THR A 63 12.87 -5.25 8.73
N GLY A 64 13.69 -6.30 8.76
CA GLY A 64 14.85 -6.47 7.86
C GLY A 64 15.39 -7.90 7.85
N PRO A 65 16.72 -8.09 7.68
CA PRO A 65 17.39 -9.37 7.95
C PRO A 65 17.07 -9.91 9.34
N GLU A 66 17.16 -9.02 10.33
CA GLU A 66 16.70 -9.24 11.70
C GLU A 66 15.70 -8.15 12.06
N ASP A 67 14.69 -8.54 12.85
CA ASP A 67 13.68 -7.62 13.35
C ASP A 67 14.21 -6.90 14.59
N GLU A 68 14.11 -5.57 14.59
CA GLU A 68 14.65 -4.71 15.63
C GLU A 68 13.52 -3.93 16.30
N THR A 69 13.18 -4.26 17.55
CA THR A 69 12.22 -3.46 18.32
C THR A 69 12.87 -2.15 18.76
N VAL A 70 12.33 -1.03 18.29
CA VAL A 70 12.88 0.31 18.50
C VAL A 70 12.07 1.16 19.50
N LEU A 71 10.83 0.77 19.78
CA LEU A 71 9.96 1.43 20.76
C LEU A 71 8.94 0.43 21.31
N GLU A 72 8.66 0.51 22.60
CA GLU A 72 7.57 -0.24 23.25
C GLU A 72 6.82 0.68 24.20
N GLN A 73 5.48 0.63 24.14
CA GLN A 73 4.60 1.38 25.04
C GLN A 73 3.38 0.53 25.41
N ALA A 74 2.85 0.74 26.61
CA ALA A 74 1.72 0.00 27.17
C ALA A 74 0.73 0.95 27.85
N GLY A 75 -0.45 0.46 28.20
CA GLY A 75 -1.50 1.26 28.83
C GLY A 75 -2.09 2.34 27.92
N ILE A 76 -2.05 2.12 26.60
CA ILE A 76 -2.61 3.07 25.63
C ILE A 76 -4.11 2.90 25.59
N ALA A 77 -4.85 3.95 25.95
CA ALA A 77 -6.31 3.96 25.85
C ALA A 77 -6.73 3.91 24.36
N ALA A 78 -7.57 2.95 24.02
CA ALA A 78 -8.09 2.77 22.66
C ALA A 78 -9.55 2.31 22.75
N GLU A 79 -10.47 3.24 22.53
CA GLU A 79 -11.90 2.98 22.61
C GLU A 79 -12.46 2.34 21.33
N VAL A 80 -13.65 1.77 21.45
CA VAL A 80 -14.39 1.24 20.30
C VAL A 80 -15.13 2.40 19.63
N HIS A 81 -14.83 2.64 18.36
CA HIS A 81 -15.56 3.56 17.48
C HIS A 81 -16.34 2.80 16.40
N PRO A 82 -17.46 3.33 15.88
CA PRO A 82 -18.14 2.73 14.73
C PRO A 82 -17.19 2.57 13.54
N ILE A 83 -17.40 1.53 12.74
CA ILE A 83 -16.82 1.42 11.40
C ILE A 83 -17.84 2.04 10.44
N PRO A 84 -17.56 3.20 9.82
CA PRO A 84 -18.49 3.82 8.87
C PRO A 84 -18.78 2.90 7.68
N ASP A 85 -19.99 2.96 7.12
CA ASP A 85 -20.38 2.14 5.95
C ASP A 85 -19.46 2.34 4.73
N ARG A 86 -18.88 3.54 4.60
CA ARG A 86 -17.98 3.93 3.53
C ARG A 86 -16.51 3.98 3.98
N ALA A 87 -16.12 3.31 5.06
CA ALA A 87 -14.76 3.36 5.59
C ALA A 87 -13.68 2.96 4.57
N SER A 88 -14.01 2.02 3.67
CA SER A 88 -13.13 1.66 2.56
C SER A 88 -12.81 2.81 1.62
N SER A 89 -13.79 3.67 1.32
CA SER A 89 -13.60 4.80 0.39
C SER A 89 -13.24 6.09 1.09
N ASP A 90 -13.83 6.40 2.24
CA ASP A 90 -13.78 7.72 2.90
C ASP A 90 -13.02 7.70 4.25
N GLY A 91 -12.43 6.54 4.60
CA GLY A 91 -11.67 6.35 5.84
C GLY A 91 -12.54 6.09 7.08
N CYS A 92 -11.90 5.65 8.15
CA CYS A 92 -12.54 5.33 9.42
C CYS A 92 -12.93 6.55 10.24
N GLN A 93 -12.19 7.66 10.10
CA GLN A 93 -12.36 8.89 10.89
C GLN A 93 -12.27 8.66 12.42
N TRP A 94 -11.57 7.60 12.83
CA TRP A 94 -11.28 7.35 14.24
C TRP A 94 -10.44 8.50 14.81
N PRO A 95 -10.62 8.89 16.08
CA PRO A 95 -9.74 9.87 16.71
C PRO A 95 -8.33 9.31 16.87
N VAL A 96 -7.36 10.21 17.00
CA VAL A 96 -5.99 9.83 17.37
C VAL A 96 -5.99 9.36 18.83
N ALA A 97 -5.53 8.13 19.04
CA ALA A 97 -5.42 7.53 20.37
C ALA A 97 -4.03 7.76 20.99
N HIS A 98 -2.99 7.83 20.16
CA HIS A 98 -1.61 8.02 20.63
C HIS A 98 -0.74 8.74 19.61
N ARG A 99 0.33 9.39 20.10
CA ARG A 99 1.34 10.08 19.29
C ARG A 99 2.72 9.79 19.84
N PHE A 100 3.70 9.60 18.95
CA PHE A 100 5.11 9.59 19.31
C PHE A 100 5.95 10.26 18.22
N THR A 101 7.05 10.89 18.61
CA THR A 101 8.01 11.50 17.68
C THR A 101 9.05 10.48 17.27
N ILE A 102 9.37 10.41 15.98
CA ILE A 102 10.43 9.53 15.45
C ILE A 102 11.80 10.09 15.86
N PRO A 103 12.60 9.35 16.64
CA PRO A 103 13.97 9.74 16.98
C PRO A 103 14.87 9.91 15.76
N HIS A 104 15.87 10.80 15.85
CA HIS A 104 16.80 11.09 14.74
C HIS A 104 17.81 9.98 14.44
N ASP A 105 17.97 9.01 15.33
CA ASP A 105 18.83 7.84 15.16
C ASP A 105 18.13 6.66 14.47
N TRP A 106 16.82 6.73 14.24
CA TRP A 106 16.13 5.72 13.45
C TRP A 106 16.55 5.79 11.99
N ARG A 107 16.88 4.63 11.43
CA ARG A 107 17.34 4.48 10.06
C ARG A 107 16.18 4.28 9.10
N SER A 108 16.39 4.63 7.82
CA SER A 108 15.37 4.35 6.80
C SER A 108 14.99 2.86 6.79
N GLY A 109 13.72 2.59 6.59
CA GLY A 109 13.20 1.23 6.71
C GLY A 109 11.68 1.14 6.65
N TYR A 110 11.23 -0.10 6.59
CA TYR A 110 9.84 -0.48 6.84
C TYR A 110 9.67 -0.79 8.33
N TYR A 111 8.64 -0.21 8.94
CA TYR A 111 8.35 -0.34 10.36
C TYR A 111 6.95 -0.93 10.56
N GLU A 112 6.86 -2.05 11.28
CA GLU A 112 5.58 -2.57 11.78
C GLU A 112 5.30 -2.04 13.18
N VAL A 113 4.04 -1.69 13.43
CA VAL A 113 3.54 -1.43 14.78
C VAL A 113 2.68 -2.62 15.17
N LEU A 114 3.19 -3.44 16.08
CA LEU A 114 2.54 -4.65 16.58
C LEU A 114 1.67 -4.29 17.76
N LEU A 115 0.35 -4.44 17.61
CA LEU A 115 -0.64 -4.12 18.63
C LEU A 115 -1.02 -5.38 19.41
N THR A 116 -1.11 -5.27 20.73
CA THR A 116 -1.62 -6.32 21.62
C THR A 116 -2.64 -5.72 22.57
N SER A 117 -3.89 -6.20 22.54
CA SER A 117 -4.91 -5.75 23.50
C SER A 117 -4.53 -6.21 24.91
N GLU A 118 -4.71 -5.34 25.91
CA GLU A 118 -4.42 -5.66 27.31
C GLU A 118 -5.60 -6.39 27.99
N ASP A 119 -6.01 -7.51 27.39
CA ASP A 119 -6.96 -8.45 27.99
C ASP A 119 -6.20 -9.61 28.65
N SER A 120 -6.34 -9.75 29.97
CA SER A 120 -5.63 -10.75 30.78
C SER A 120 -6.00 -12.21 30.48
N GLN A 121 -7.14 -12.47 29.84
CA GLN A 121 -7.64 -13.82 29.56
C GLN A 121 -7.31 -14.25 28.14
N ARG A 122 -7.47 -13.34 27.16
CA ARG A 122 -7.26 -13.65 25.74
C ARG A 122 -6.80 -12.40 24.98
N PRO A 123 -5.50 -12.09 24.90
CA PRO A 123 -5.05 -10.93 24.16
C PRO A 123 -5.30 -11.11 22.65
N ALA A 124 -5.93 -10.11 22.03
CA ALA A 124 -5.99 -9.94 20.58
C ALA A 124 -4.71 -9.29 20.07
N LYS A 125 -4.34 -9.62 18.83
CA LYS A 125 -3.19 -9.04 18.15
C LYS A 125 -3.62 -8.40 16.84
N GLY A 126 -2.98 -7.29 16.51
CA GLY A 126 -3.17 -6.58 15.25
C GLY A 126 -1.84 -5.98 14.82
N LYS A 127 -1.79 -5.46 13.61
CA LYS A 127 -0.62 -4.73 13.14
C LYS A 127 -1.02 -3.64 12.17
N LEU A 128 -0.20 -2.62 12.12
CA LEU A 128 -0.19 -1.58 11.09
C LEU A 128 1.27 -1.33 10.70
N PHE A 129 1.52 -0.46 9.74
CA PHE A 129 2.87 -0.16 9.30
C PHE A 129 3.01 1.29 8.86
N PHE A 130 4.25 1.75 8.84
CA PHE A 130 4.67 2.96 8.14
C PHE A 130 6.09 2.77 7.61
N VAL A 131 6.52 3.70 6.77
CA VAL A 131 7.86 3.74 6.19
C VAL A 131 8.57 4.97 6.71
N LEU A 132 9.82 4.80 7.11
CA LEU A 132 10.71 5.89 7.45
C LEU A 132 11.64 6.15 6.25
N ARG A 133 11.50 7.31 5.63
CA ARG A 133 12.41 7.79 4.58
C ARG A 133 13.75 8.16 5.19
N ALA A 134 14.78 8.12 4.37
CA ALA A 134 16.07 8.67 4.76
C ALA A 134 16.06 10.20 4.73
N GLY A 135 16.74 10.81 5.70
CA GLY A 135 16.99 12.25 5.71
C GLY A 135 17.95 12.69 4.60
N GLU A 136 18.18 14.00 4.48
CA GLU A 136 19.01 14.60 3.42
C GLU A 136 20.46 14.09 3.40
N THR A 137 20.98 13.62 4.53
CA THR A 137 22.37 13.20 4.70
C THR A 137 22.61 11.72 4.37
N THR A 138 21.66 11.03 3.72
CA THR A 138 21.83 9.61 3.42
C THR A 138 23.07 9.31 2.57
N THR A 139 23.79 8.26 2.95
CA THR A 139 24.92 7.73 2.18
C THR A 139 24.48 6.67 1.17
N SER A 140 23.25 6.17 1.25
CA SER A 140 22.73 5.19 0.30
C SER A 140 22.72 5.77 -1.12
N LYS A 141 22.77 4.86 -2.09
CA LYS A 141 22.59 5.17 -3.52
C LYS A 141 21.45 4.38 -4.13
N ILE A 142 20.77 3.57 -3.33
CA ILE A 142 19.67 2.69 -3.74
C ILE A 142 18.43 3.09 -2.95
N LEU A 143 17.36 3.41 -3.67
CA LEU A 143 16.02 3.63 -3.12
C LEU A 143 15.13 2.45 -3.47
N LEU A 144 14.54 1.80 -2.49
CA LEU A 144 13.46 0.86 -2.65
C LEU A 144 12.12 1.57 -2.49
N GLN A 145 11.37 1.65 -3.58
CA GLN A 145 9.98 2.08 -3.54
C GLN A 145 9.09 0.88 -3.17
N LEU A 146 8.30 1.03 -2.12
CA LEU A 146 7.30 0.05 -1.74
C LEU A 146 5.97 0.25 -2.49
N SER A 147 5.33 -0.87 -2.80
CA SER A 147 4.09 -0.97 -3.58
C SER A 147 2.82 -0.62 -2.77
N THR A 148 2.86 0.43 -1.95
CA THR A 148 1.79 0.78 -0.99
C THR A 148 0.44 1.09 -1.62
N ASN A 149 0.40 1.66 -2.83
CA ASN A 149 -0.83 1.83 -3.61
C ASN A 149 -1.46 0.46 -3.89
N THR A 150 -0.63 -0.51 -4.26
CA THR A 150 -1.07 -1.88 -4.53
C THR A 150 -1.53 -2.57 -3.26
N TYR A 151 -0.83 -2.40 -2.14
CA TYR A 151 -1.31 -2.93 -0.86
C TYR A 151 -2.73 -2.41 -0.53
N ASN A 152 -3.00 -1.11 -0.74
CA ASN A 152 -4.29 -0.51 -0.44
C ASN A 152 -5.37 -0.92 -1.46
N ALA A 153 -5.01 -1.02 -2.74
CA ALA A 153 -5.89 -1.49 -3.81
C ALA A 153 -6.45 -2.91 -3.54
N TYR A 154 -5.65 -3.76 -2.90
CA TYR A 154 -6.03 -5.13 -2.50
C TYR A 154 -6.69 -5.21 -1.11
N THR A 155 -6.70 -4.12 -0.34
CA THR A 155 -7.27 -4.12 1.01
C THR A 155 -8.78 -4.06 0.97
N ASN A 156 -9.43 -5.06 1.56
CA ASN A 156 -10.88 -5.20 1.65
C ASN A 156 -11.45 -4.84 3.04
N TRP A 157 -10.61 -4.35 3.95
CA TRP A 157 -11.04 -3.82 5.24
C TRP A 157 -11.97 -2.61 5.03
N GLY A 158 -13.10 -2.57 5.75
CA GLY A 158 -14.07 -1.47 5.62
C GLY A 158 -15.00 -1.59 4.40
N GLY A 159 -15.09 -2.78 3.80
CA GLY A 159 -16.16 -3.16 2.87
C GLY A 159 -15.72 -3.41 1.43
N HIS A 160 -14.81 -2.59 0.89
CA HIS A 160 -14.46 -2.63 -0.53
C HIS A 160 -12.95 -2.56 -0.80
N SER A 161 -12.54 -3.23 -1.88
CA SER A 161 -11.22 -3.12 -2.51
C SER A 161 -11.38 -2.73 -3.99
N LEU A 162 -10.28 -2.56 -4.72
CA LEU A 162 -10.34 -2.37 -6.19
C LEU A 162 -10.52 -3.69 -6.97
N TYR A 163 -10.91 -4.79 -6.29
CA TYR A 163 -11.27 -6.06 -6.90
C TYR A 163 -12.57 -6.63 -6.32
N SER A 164 -13.46 -7.06 -7.21
CA SER A 164 -14.78 -7.61 -6.87
C SER A 164 -14.74 -8.94 -6.13
N TYR A 165 -13.75 -9.80 -6.38
CA TYR A 165 -13.68 -11.14 -5.78
C TYR A 165 -13.29 -11.13 -4.29
N HIS A 166 -12.87 -9.98 -3.76
CA HIS A 166 -12.54 -9.73 -2.36
C HIS A 166 -13.53 -8.79 -1.66
N ASP A 167 -14.64 -8.48 -2.33
CA ASP A 167 -15.55 -7.41 -1.95
C ASP A 167 -16.78 -7.89 -1.16
N ARG A 168 -17.36 -7.00 -0.33
CA ARG A 168 -18.59 -7.26 0.43
C ARG A 168 -19.75 -7.74 -0.45
N ASP A 169 -19.95 -7.08 -1.58
CA ASP A 169 -21.12 -7.28 -2.43
C ASP A 169 -20.76 -7.94 -3.77
N GLY A 170 -19.52 -8.41 -3.90
CA GLY A 170 -18.97 -8.85 -5.18
C GLY A 170 -18.82 -7.71 -6.20
N LEU A 171 -18.79 -6.46 -5.73
CA LEU A 171 -18.70 -5.26 -6.56
C LEU A 171 -17.30 -4.68 -6.49
N GLN A 172 -16.83 -4.03 -7.55
CA GLN A 172 -15.52 -3.39 -7.48
C GLN A 172 -15.67 -2.01 -6.84
N GLY A 173 -14.85 -1.70 -5.83
CA GLY A 173 -14.66 -0.32 -5.40
C GLY A 173 -14.00 0.51 -6.50
N HIS A 174 -14.32 1.82 -6.54
CA HIS A 174 -13.66 2.78 -7.43
C HIS A 174 -12.79 3.78 -6.68
N ARG A 175 -12.89 3.79 -5.36
CA ARG A 175 -12.14 4.65 -4.46
C ARG A 175 -11.75 3.90 -3.21
N VAL A 176 -10.50 3.98 -2.81
CA VAL A 176 -9.98 3.37 -1.58
C VAL A 176 -9.17 4.40 -0.77
N SER A 177 -9.47 4.51 0.53
CA SER A 177 -8.77 5.38 1.47
C SER A 177 -7.59 4.66 2.12
N PHE A 178 -6.55 5.42 2.50
CA PHE A 178 -5.46 4.97 3.36
C PHE A 178 -5.75 5.19 4.86
N ASP A 179 -6.80 5.94 5.22
CA ASP A 179 -7.24 6.19 6.59
C ASP A 179 -8.06 5.02 7.16
N ARG A 180 -7.55 3.80 6.98
CA ARG A 180 -8.18 2.56 7.43
C ARG A 180 -7.13 1.49 7.74
N PRO A 181 -7.42 0.52 8.62
CA PRO A 181 -6.55 -0.62 8.82
C PRO A 181 -6.22 -1.32 7.51
N GLN A 182 -4.92 -1.52 7.29
CA GLN A 182 -4.38 -2.06 6.05
C GLN A 182 -3.34 -3.14 6.38
N ASN A 183 -3.42 -4.25 5.67
CA ASN A 183 -2.37 -5.26 5.70
C ASN A 183 -1.31 -4.92 4.65
N SER A 184 -0.06 -4.81 5.08
CA SER A 184 1.08 -4.74 4.18
C SER A 184 1.36 -6.11 3.55
N GLN A 185 1.84 -6.10 2.30
CA GLN A 185 2.37 -7.28 1.63
C GLN A 185 3.89 -7.37 1.65
N PHE A 186 4.56 -6.46 2.37
CA PHE A 186 6.01 -6.36 2.48
C PHE A 186 6.67 -7.71 2.79
N ALA A 187 6.13 -8.46 3.77
CA ALA A 187 6.66 -9.76 4.16
C ALA A 187 6.70 -10.79 3.01
N ASN A 188 5.77 -10.69 2.06
CA ASN A 188 5.61 -11.62 0.95
C ASN A 188 6.36 -11.18 -0.30
N TRP A 189 6.42 -9.87 -0.56
CA TRP A 189 6.80 -9.33 -1.86
C TRP A 189 8.22 -8.72 -1.84
N GLU A 190 8.50 -7.81 -0.91
CA GLU A 190 9.76 -7.07 -0.87
C GLU A 190 10.76 -7.62 0.16
N LEU A 191 10.29 -8.16 1.30
CA LEU A 191 11.15 -8.63 2.39
C LEU A 191 12.16 -9.71 1.96
N PRO A 192 11.81 -10.73 1.15
CA PRO A 192 12.81 -11.71 0.70
C PRO A 192 13.98 -11.07 -0.07
N PHE A 193 13.70 -10.05 -0.89
CA PHE A 193 14.73 -9.29 -1.60
C PHE A 193 15.53 -8.42 -0.63
N VAL A 194 14.86 -7.71 0.28
CA VAL A 194 15.50 -6.86 1.30
C VAL A 194 16.47 -7.65 2.16
N ARG A 195 16.05 -8.83 2.66
CA ARG A 195 16.91 -9.69 3.47
C ARG A 195 18.17 -10.08 2.71
N TRP A 196 18.01 -10.60 1.50
CA TRP A 196 19.14 -10.93 0.65
C TRP A 196 20.04 -9.72 0.42
N ALA A 197 19.49 -8.57 0.04
CA ALA A 197 20.28 -7.41 -0.33
C ALA A 197 21.05 -6.81 0.87
N GLU A 198 20.39 -6.63 2.01
CA GLU A 198 21.04 -6.13 3.23
C GLU A 198 22.08 -7.15 3.77
N GLU A 199 21.81 -8.46 3.70
CA GLU A 199 22.79 -9.52 4.04
C GLU A 199 24.03 -9.52 3.12
N GLN A 200 23.87 -9.12 1.85
CA GLN A 200 24.99 -8.91 0.93
C GLN A 200 25.69 -7.55 1.12
N GLY A 201 25.26 -6.74 2.08
CA GLY A 201 25.86 -5.44 2.40
C GLY A 201 25.40 -4.28 1.52
N TYR A 202 24.31 -4.43 0.77
CA TYR A 202 23.71 -3.29 0.06
C TYR A 202 22.94 -2.41 1.04
N ALA A 203 23.34 -1.15 1.16
CA ALA A 203 22.56 -0.14 1.86
C ALA A 203 21.37 0.31 0.99
N ILE A 204 20.17 0.22 1.53
CA ILE A 204 18.91 0.53 0.84
C ILE A 204 18.12 1.50 1.71
N ASP A 205 17.67 2.60 1.11
CA ASP A 205 16.68 3.48 1.71
C ASP A 205 15.29 3.17 1.15
N TYR A 206 14.25 3.59 1.87
CA TYR A 206 12.87 3.20 1.59
C TYR A 206 12.02 4.44 1.30
N ALA A 207 11.08 4.29 0.37
CA ALA A 207 10.02 5.24 0.09
C ALA A 207 8.73 4.48 -0.22
N VAL A 208 7.59 5.17 -0.18
CA VAL A 208 6.29 4.66 -0.64
C VAL A 208 5.93 5.27 -1.98
N ASN A 209 4.94 4.69 -2.67
CA ASN A 209 4.46 5.22 -3.96
C ASN A 209 4.13 6.74 -3.90
N SER A 210 3.47 7.21 -2.84
CA SER A 210 3.09 8.63 -2.69
C SER A 210 4.28 9.57 -2.55
N ASP A 211 5.44 9.09 -2.10
CA ASP A 211 6.65 9.93 -2.05
C ASP A 211 7.12 10.30 -3.45
N LEU A 212 6.96 9.40 -4.44
CA LEU A 212 7.25 9.74 -5.83
C LEU A 212 6.27 10.75 -6.41
N GLU A 213 5.05 10.82 -5.88
CA GLU A 213 4.07 11.81 -6.31
C GLU A 213 4.33 13.18 -5.71
N PHE A 214 4.48 13.24 -4.38
CA PHE A 214 4.48 14.50 -3.63
C PHE A 214 5.87 14.99 -3.22
N ARG A 215 6.90 14.14 -3.35
CA ARG A 215 8.29 14.44 -2.98
C ARG A 215 9.29 13.98 -4.05
N PRO A 216 9.09 14.31 -5.34
CA PRO A 216 9.92 13.78 -6.42
C PRO A 216 11.41 14.15 -6.31
N GLU A 217 11.74 15.21 -5.57
CA GLU A 217 13.11 15.63 -5.29
C GLU A 217 13.95 14.54 -4.61
N ILE A 218 13.33 13.57 -3.91
CA ILE A 218 14.08 12.47 -3.29
C ILE A 218 14.80 11.62 -4.34
N LEU A 219 14.24 11.48 -5.55
CA LEU A 219 14.80 10.62 -6.60
C LEU A 219 16.23 11.04 -6.96
N GLN A 220 16.51 12.34 -6.94
CA GLN A 220 17.82 12.91 -7.30
C GLN A 220 18.94 12.52 -6.31
N ARG A 221 18.59 12.03 -5.11
CA ARG A 221 19.57 11.59 -4.09
C ARG A 221 20.15 10.21 -4.42
N TYR A 222 19.47 9.44 -5.28
CA TYR A 222 19.76 8.03 -5.53
C TYR A 222 20.25 7.78 -6.96
N LYS A 223 21.12 6.78 -7.11
CA LYS A 223 21.61 6.32 -8.42
C LYS A 223 20.75 5.21 -9.01
N LEU A 224 20.03 4.49 -8.16
CA LEU A 224 19.18 3.36 -8.51
C LEU A 224 17.88 3.41 -7.73
N VAL A 225 16.76 3.33 -8.42
CA VAL A 225 15.42 3.10 -7.85
C VAL A 225 15.02 1.65 -8.12
N LEU A 226 14.52 0.97 -7.10
CA LEU A 226 14.04 -0.40 -7.16
C LEU A 226 12.53 -0.42 -7.00
N SER A 227 11.87 -1.20 -7.85
CA SER A 227 10.47 -1.62 -7.66
C SER A 227 10.47 -3.15 -7.65
N VAL A 228 10.09 -3.74 -6.52
CA VAL A 228 10.24 -5.16 -6.22
C VAL A 228 8.87 -5.75 -5.88
N GLY A 229 8.62 -7.00 -6.29
CA GLY A 229 7.39 -7.70 -5.92
C GLY A 229 6.24 -7.40 -6.87
N HIS A 230 5.23 -6.66 -6.43
CA HIS A 230 3.99 -6.44 -7.19
C HIS A 230 3.51 -4.99 -7.10
N ASP A 231 3.98 -4.16 -8.04
CA ASP A 231 3.79 -2.70 -8.03
C ASP A 231 2.84 -2.22 -9.15
N GLU A 232 1.57 -2.61 -9.03
CA GLU A 232 0.58 -2.56 -10.10
C GLU A 232 -0.07 -1.18 -10.31
N TYR A 233 -0.22 -0.37 -9.26
CA TYR A 233 -1.03 0.86 -9.26
C TYR A 233 -0.20 2.14 -9.18
N TRP A 234 -0.17 2.91 -10.26
CA TRP A 234 0.68 4.11 -10.41
C TRP A 234 -0.13 5.33 -10.84
N SER A 235 0.14 6.49 -10.23
CA SER A 235 -0.41 7.75 -10.72
C SER A 235 0.42 8.31 -11.88
N SER A 236 -0.17 9.22 -12.68
CA SER A 236 0.57 9.88 -13.74
C SER A 236 1.76 10.66 -13.21
N ALA A 237 1.59 11.41 -12.13
CA ALA A 237 2.67 12.19 -11.54
C ALA A 237 3.85 11.31 -11.10
N MET A 238 3.60 10.19 -10.41
CA MET A 238 4.66 9.24 -10.04
C MET A 238 5.45 8.77 -11.26
N ARG A 239 4.72 8.41 -12.33
CA ARG A 239 5.32 7.92 -13.56
C ARG A 239 6.12 9.01 -14.27
N ASP A 240 5.59 10.23 -14.34
CA ASP A 240 6.25 11.40 -14.92
C ASP A 240 7.58 11.70 -14.20
N HIS A 241 7.57 11.67 -12.87
CA HIS A 241 8.77 11.92 -12.06
C HIS A 241 9.83 10.84 -12.22
N LEU A 242 9.43 9.56 -12.28
CA LEU A 242 10.36 8.46 -12.50
C LEU A 242 10.94 8.47 -13.92
N GLU A 243 10.12 8.72 -14.94
CA GLU A 243 10.58 8.85 -16.33
C GLU A 243 11.54 10.05 -16.49
N ALA A 244 11.25 11.19 -15.84
CA ALA A 244 12.15 12.34 -15.82
C ALA A 244 13.49 12.02 -15.13
N TYR A 245 13.46 11.26 -14.03
CA TYR A 245 14.67 10.77 -13.36
C TYR A 245 15.51 9.88 -14.28
N ILE A 246 14.89 8.94 -15.00
CA ILE A 246 15.57 8.08 -15.98
C ILE A 246 16.17 8.91 -17.12
N ALA A 247 15.42 9.87 -17.65
CA ALA A 247 15.88 10.76 -18.72
C ALA A 247 17.10 11.61 -18.31
N GLN A 248 17.30 11.84 -17.00
CA GLN A 248 18.45 12.53 -16.42
C GLN A 248 19.62 11.60 -16.07
N GLY A 249 19.55 10.32 -16.46
CA GLY A 249 20.61 9.33 -16.23
C GLY A 249 20.46 8.52 -14.95
N GLY A 250 19.32 8.65 -14.26
CA GLY A 250 18.93 7.77 -13.17
C GLY A 250 18.70 6.33 -13.64
N ASN A 251 18.94 5.35 -12.77
CA ASN A 251 18.72 3.93 -13.10
C ASN A 251 17.47 3.43 -12.36
N VAL A 252 16.68 2.60 -13.03
CA VAL A 252 15.58 1.87 -12.39
C VAL A 252 15.73 0.38 -12.66
N ALA A 253 15.44 -0.44 -11.66
CA ALA A 253 15.31 -1.88 -11.84
C ALA A 253 13.95 -2.37 -11.35
N PHE A 254 13.23 -3.04 -12.24
CA PHE A 254 11.94 -3.67 -11.95
C PHE A 254 12.16 -5.16 -11.70
N PHE A 255 12.09 -5.57 -10.43
CA PHE A 255 12.05 -6.96 -9.99
C PHE A 255 10.61 -7.36 -9.67
N SER A 256 9.71 -7.09 -10.63
CA SER A 256 8.27 -7.19 -10.48
C SER A 256 7.63 -7.62 -11.80
N GLY A 257 6.42 -8.18 -11.73
CA GLY A 257 5.54 -8.41 -12.87
C GLY A 257 4.25 -7.61 -12.70
N ASN A 258 3.50 -7.38 -13.78
CA ASN A 258 2.30 -6.54 -13.76
C ASN A 258 2.54 -5.11 -13.24
N THR A 259 3.78 -4.64 -13.29
CA THR A 259 4.18 -3.31 -12.81
C THR A 259 3.56 -2.21 -13.65
N CYS A 260 3.06 -1.16 -13.02
CA CYS A 260 2.46 -0.02 -13.71
C CYS A 260 1.34 -0.46 -14.68
N CYS A 261 0.48 -1.40 -14.26
CA CYS A 261 -0.61 -1.91 -15.09
C CYS A 261 -1.82 -0.97 -15.05
N TRP A 262 -2.20 -0.49 -13.86
CA TRP A 262 -3.32 0.43 -13.67
C TRP A 262 -2.83 1.86 -13.42
N GLN A 263 -3.35 2.79 -14.21
CA GLN A 263 -3.30 4.20 -13.87
C GLN A 263 -4.29 4.49 -12.75
N VAL A 264 -3.85 5.19 -11.71
CA VAL A 264 -4.68 5.70 -10.62
C VAL A 264 -4.60 7.22 -10.53
N ARG A 265 -5.57 7.81 -9.85
CA ARG A 265 -5.49 9.21 -9.42
C ARG A 265 -5.45 9.26 -7.91
N SER A 266 -4.49 10.02 -7.40
CA SER A 266 -4.41 10.36 -5.99
C SER A 266 -5.48 11.40 -5.66
N GLU A 267 -6.13 11.23 -4.53
CA GLU A 267 -7.13 12.14 -3.98
C GLU A 267 -6.77 12.45 -2.52
N ASP A 268 -7.38 13.51 -1.97
CA ASP A 268 -7.20 13.93 -0.57
C ASP A 268 -5.72 14.01 -0.18
N GLU A 269 -4.90 14.67 -1.02
CA GLU A 269 -3.45 14.86 -0.76
C GLU A 269 -2.69 13.54 -0.53
N GLY A 270 -3.09 12.45 -1.22
CA GLY A 270 -2.46 11.15 -1.05
C GLY A 270 -3.13 10.23 -0.04
N ARG A 271 -4.27 10.65 0.55
CA ARG A 271 -5.04 9.84 1.50
C ARG A 271 -6.10 8.96 0.87
N ALA A 272 -6.32 9.06 -0.44
CA ALA A 272 -7.15 8.13 -1.18
C ALA A 272 -6.67 7.90 -2.62
N LEU A 273 -7.07 6.77 -3.21
CA LEU A 273 -6.83 6.42 -4.60
C LEU A 273 -8.16 6.15 -5.31
N THR A 274 -8.29 6.68 -6.51
CA THR A 274 -9.40 6.37 -7.42
C THR A 274 -8.92 5.52 -8.60
N CYS A 275 -9.67 4.46 -8.91
CA CYS A 275 -9.44 3.59 -10.05
C CYS A 275 -10.74 3.01 -10.62
N TRP A 276 -11.04 3.34 -11.88
CA TRP A 276 -12.22 2.86 -12.58
C TRP A 276 -11.99 1.54 -13.33
N LYS A 277 -10.73 1.14 -13.55
CA LYS A 277 -10.31 -0.14 -14.17
C LYS A 277 -11.10 -0.42 -15.46
N GLN A 278 -11.85 -1.53 -15.52
CA GLN A 278 -12.66 -1.90 -16.69
C GLN A 278 -13.89 -1.00 -16.89
N ALA A 279 -14.37 -0.32 -15.84
CA ALA A 279 -15.47 0.64 -15.91
C ALA A 279 -15.00 2.05 -16.31
N TYR A 280 -13.97 2.16 -17.15
CA TYR A 280 -13.35 3.43 -17.56
C TYR A 280 -14.34 4.42 -18.18
N ASN A 281 -15.45 3.93 -18.76
CA ASN A 281 -16.52 4.76 -19.33
C ASN A 281 -17.36 5.48 -18.26
N MET A 282 -17.24 5.08 -17.00
CA MET A 282 -17.86 5.72 -15.83
C MET A 282 -16.91 6.69 -15.12
N ASP A 283 -15.62 6.68 -15.49
CA ASP A 283 -14.65 7.64 -14.97
C ASP A 283 -15.09 9.08 -15.35
N PRO A 284 -15.13 10.03 -14.40
CA PRO A 284 -15.50 11.42 -14.68
C PRO A 284 -14.71 12.07 -15.83
N LEU A 285 -13.48 11.62 -16.08
CA LEU A 285 -12.63 12.17 -17.15
C LEU A 285 -12.95 11.58 -18.55
N PHE A 286 -13.82 10.56 -18.65
CA PHE A 286 -14.08 9.83 -19.90
C PHE A 286 -14.58 10.70 -21.05
N ARG A 287 -15.42 11.70 -20.76
CA ARG A 287 -15.99 12.60 -21.77
C ARG A 287 -15.32 13.97 -21.81
N THR A 288 -14.08 14.04 -21.36
CA THR A 288 -13.27 15.27 -21.32
C THR A 288 -12.09 15.16 -22.27
N ASP A 289 -11.33 16.23 -22.41
CA ASP A 289 -10.03 16.26 -23.10
C ASP A 289 -8.89 15.64 -22.26
N GLN A 290 -9.16 15.26 -21.01
CA GLN A 290 -8.21 14.66 -20.08
C GLN A 290 -8.25 13.12 -20.08
N GLN A 291 -8.60 12.50 -21.22
CA GLN A 291 -8.67 11.03 -21.32
C GLN A 291 -7.35 10.31 -21.03
N HIS A 292 -6.21 10.99 -21.21
CA HIS A 292 -4.90 10.47 -20.82
C HIS A 292 -4.77 10.21 -19.31
N LEU A 293 -5.63 10.82 -18.47
CA LEU A 293 -5.68 10.64 -17.02
C LEU A 293 -6.79 9.67 -16.58
N LEU A 294 -7.38 8.91 -17.50
CA LEU A 294 -8.33 7.85 -17.14
C LEU A 294 -7.66 6.82 -16.24
N THR A 295 -8.35 6.45 -15.16
CA THR A 295 -7.82 5.48 -14.20
C THR A 295 -8.18 4.05 -14.61
N THR A 296 -7.60 3.68 -15.75
CA THR A 296 -7.73 2.36 -16.37
C THR A 296 -6.33 1.84 -16.74
N ALA A 297 -6.24 0.79 -17.54
CA ALA A 297 -4.96 0.22 -17.92
C ALA A 297 -4.09 1.26 -18.63
N TRP A 298 -2.80 1.32 -18.29
CA TRP A 298 -1.84 2.23 -18.93
C TRP A 298 -1.74 2.01 -20.45
N GLY A 299 -1.84 0.76 -20.89
CA GLY A 299 -1.91 0.39 -22.31
C GLY A 299 -3.26 0.62 -23.00
N HIS A 300 -4.26 1.22 -22.33
CA HIS A 300 -5.55 1.52 -22.95
C HIS A 300 -5.39 2.57 -24.08
N HIS A 301 -6.12 2.39 -25.18
CA HIS A 301 -6.00 3.25 -26.37
C HIS A 301 -6.46 4.72 -26.18
N LEU A 302 -7.02 5.05 -25.01
CA LEU A 302 -7.38 6.43 -24.62
C LEU A 302 -6.34 7.05 -23.68
N VAL A 303 -5.52 6.21 -23.04
CA VAL A 303 -4.41 6.62 -22.18
C VAL A 303 -3.13 6.76 -23.00
N GLU A 304 -2.93 5.89 -23.99
CA GLU A 304 -1.84 5.92 -24.98
C GLU A 304 -0.42 5.91 -24.38
N ARG A 305 -0.26 5.37 -23.18
CA ARG A 305 1.02 5.34 -22.46
C ARG A 305 1.29 3.95 -21.86
N PRO A 306 1.50 2.91 -22.69
CA PRO A 306 1.68 1.54 -22.21
C PRO A 306 2.90 1.40 -21.29
N GLU A 307 2.81 0.47 -20.35
CA GLU A 307 3.79 0.20 -19.30
C GLU A 307 5.18 -0.18 -19.85
N ASN A 308 5.22 -0.77 -21.05
CA ASN A 308 6.47 -1.17 -21.71
C ASN A 308 7.37 0.01 -22.09
N GLN A 309 6.84 1.23 -22.20
CA GLN A 309 7.67 2.44 -22.38
C GLN A 309 8.50 2.77 -21.14
N LEU A 310 8.05 2.34 -19.96
CA LEU A 310 8.77 2.52 -18.69
C LEU A 310 9.61 1.30 -18.33
N THR A 311 9.01 0.11 -18.37
CA THR A 311 9.61 -1.13 -17.83
C THR A 311 10.37 -1.95 -18.89
N GLY A 312 10.20 -1.62 -20.17
CA GLY A 312 10.72 -2.41 -21.29
C GLY A 312 9.90 -3.67 -21.63
N VAL A 313 8.90 -4.03 -20.83
CA VAL A 313 8.04 -5.21 -21.02
C VAL A 313 6.55 -4.87 -20.82
N GLY A 314 5.64 -5.62 -21.44
CA GLY A 314 4.19 -5.37 -21.37
C GLY A 314 3.42 -6.52 -20.73
N PHE A 315 2.31 -6.21 -20.07
CA PHE A 315 1.40 -7.16 -19.43
C PHE A 315 0.40 -7.79 -20.42
N LEU A 316 -0.05 -7.02 -21.43
CA LEU A 316 -1.13 -7.36 -22.38
C LEU A 316 -0.95 -8.69 -23.14
N TRP A 317 0.27 -9.24 -23.21
CA TRP A 317 0.57 -10.52 -23.88
C TRP A 317 1.24 -11.57 -22.97
N GLY A 318 1.49 -11.25 -21.70
CA GLY A 318 2.16 -12.14 -20.74
C GLY A 318 1.36 -12.46 -19.48
N GLY A 319 0.36 -11.65 -19.13
CA GLY A 319 -0.34 -11.72 -17.84
C GLY A 319 -1.46 -12.76 -17.75
N TYR A 320 -2.24 -12.91 -18.82
CA TYR A 320 -3.38 -13.82 -18.85
C TYR A 320 -3.44 -14.57 -20.18
N HIS A 321 -2.62 -15.61 -20.34
CA HIS A 321 -2.74 -16.50 -21.51
C HIS A 321 -4.00 -17.40 -21.47
N ARG A 322 -4.79 -17.36 -20.38
CA ARG A 322 -5.99 -18.18 -20.13
C ARG A 322 -7.05 -17.51 -19.24
N SER A 323 -7.25 -16.20 -19.33
CA SER A 323 -8.45 -15.57 -18.75
C SER A 323 -9.62 -15.68 -19.72
#